data_AF-D4LCL4-F1
#
_entry.id   AF-D4LCL4-F1
#
_cell.length_a   1.000
_cell.length_b   1.000
_cell.length_c   1.000
_cell.angle_alpha   90.00
_cell.angle_beta   90.00
_cell.angle_gamma   90.00
#
_symmetry.space_group_name_H-M   'P 1'
#
loop_
_entity.id
_entity.type
_entity.pdbx_description
1 polymer ?
#
loop_
_entity_poly.entity_id
_entity_poly.type
_entity_poly.pdbx_seq_one_letter_code
_entity_poly.pdbx_strand_id
1 'polypeptide(L)'
;MKHRRKRTMLGVLSAALVCSSVLAYPAHFTAYGAVTANPVISREVPAYSTAGTGAAASGNDKFYYSFWNATAPDYLAYDLSAVPEAQRKSVTLVWYNATGQFDYTILNGSPNGMPSDYTVEVNSAPGGTYPEEGWEVRATVTGNTLHSRQHVVDMAGCNWIRLHVTGSDGKEGGYISINMDVHTTAEGVSDSWIFYGDSITACGMMNCYGTGFAEYVHQIDSTYYPIQENGGIGGIRSVEGAANMERWLEAFPGKYVSIAYGTNDAWGNQTGAAQYYANTASMVEQVLATGKIPVVPRIPYATEPGVGDNLAAYNAMVDKIYENYPDVVKGPDFEAYFREHPELLSADGVHPSEQGYDGMRQLWAQTMYDAVYKTGDTPVAGDLNQDGACTVADVVLLQKWLMGAGTLTNWQAAELTGDGVIDSADLCILRRMLTNQ
;
A
#
# COMPACT_ATOMS: atom_id res chain seq x y z
N MET A 1 -37.28 -30.71 -12.31
CA MET A 1 -36.98 -31.46 -13.55
C MET A 1 -35.49 -31.74 -13.59
N LYS A 2 -35.10 -33.01 -13.80
CA LYS A 2 -33.71 -33.49 -13.80
C LYS A 2 -32.94 -32.87 -14.97
N HIS A 3 -31.94 -32.03 -14.71
CA HIS A 3 -30.97 -31.62 -15.74
C HIS A 3 -29.98 -32.76 -15.99
N ARG A 4 -30.36 -33.65 -16.91
CA ARG A 4 -29.50 -34.67 -17.50
C ARG A 4 -28.60 -33.96 -18.53
N ARG A 5 -27.35 -33.64 -18.19
CA ARG A 5 -26.38 -33.07 -19.12
C ARG A 5 -25.44 -34.16 -19.65
N LYS A 6 -25.16 -34.08 -20.95
CA LYS A 6 -24.64 -35.15 -21.81
C LYS A 6 -23.18 -35.46 -21.50
N ARG A 7 -22.86 -36.75 -21.34
CA ARG A 7 -21.52 -37.32 -21.46
C ARG A 7 -21.37 -37.82 -22.90
N THR A 8 -20.32 -37.43 -23.60
CA THR A 8 -20.06 -37.94 -24.96
C THR A 8 -18.61 -38.35 -25.11
N MET A 9 -18.39 -39.59 -25.57
CA MET A 9 -17.09 -40.17 -25.92
C MET A 9 -16.94 -40.20 -27.44
N LEU A 10 -15.78 -39.72 -27.91
CA LEU A 10 -15.06 -39.92 -29.18
C LEU A 10 -15.78 -39.97 -30.55
N GLY A 11 -15.31 -39.12 -31.46
CA GLY A 11 -15.38 -39.31 -32.92
C GLY A 11 -14.32 -38.47 -33.63
N VAL A 12 -13.29 -39.12 -34.17
CA VAL A 12 -12.16 -38.53 -34.92
C VAL A 12 -12.66 -37.93 -36.24
N LEU A 13 -12.35 -36.65 -36.49
CA LEU A 13 -12.43 -36.05 -37.82
C LEU A 13 -11.33 -35.00 -37.98
N SER A 14 -10.37 -35.34 -38.85
CA SER A 14 -9.28 -34.48 -39.28
C SER A 14 -9.82 -33.35 -40.15
N ALA A 15 -9.59 -32.11 -39.73
CA ALA A 15 -9.71 -30.92 -40.58
C ALA A 15 -8.48 -30.04 -40.33
N ALA A 16 -7.71 -29.81 -41.40
CA ALA A 16 -6.55 -28.95 -41.41
C ALA A 16 -6.96 -27.51 -41.06
N LEU A 17 -6.47 -27.01 -39.93
CA LEU A 17 -6.61 -25.61 -39.54
C LEU A 17 -5.33 -24.88 -39.87
N VAL A 18 -5.45 -23.85 -40.69
CA VAL A 18 -4.40 -22.90 -41.06
C VAL A 18 -3.93 -22.21 -39.77
N CYS A 19 -2.66 -22.40 -39.40
CA CYS A 19 -1.99 -21.69 -38.32
C CYS A 19 -2.00 -20.19 -38.60
N SER A 20 -3.01 -19.48 -38.08
CA SER A 20 -2.90 -18.07 -37.75
C SER A 20 -2.47 -18.04 -36.29
N SER A 21 -1.20 -17.77 -36.03
CA SER A 21 -0.68 -17.57 -34.68
C SER A 21 -1.24 -16.27 -34.11
N VAL A 22 -2.51 -16.29 -33.68
CA VAL A 22 -2.98 -15.39 -32.65
C VAL A 22 -2.32 -15.89 -31.39
N LEU A 23 -1.26 -15.22 -30.96
CA LEU A 23 -0.78 -15.33 -29.58
C LEU A 23 -1.95 -14.88 -28.70
N ALA A 24 -2.76 -15.84 -28.26
CA ALA A 24 -3.63 -15.64 -27.13
C ALA A 24 -2.69 -15.36 -25.96
N TYR A 25 -2.52 -14.08 -25.64
CA TYR A 25 -1.95 -13.70 -24.37
C TYR A 25 -2.86 -14.33 -23.30
N PRO A 26 -2.34 -15.20 -22.41
CA PRO A 26 -3.11 -15.57 -21.25
C PRO A 26 -3.50 -14.26 -20.56
N ALA A 27 -4.76 -14.12 -20.20
CA ALA A 27 -5.16 -13.08 -19.27
C ALA A 27 -4.34 -13.34 -17.99
N HIS A 28 -3.27 -12.56 -17.81
CA HIS A 28 -2.52 -12.54 -16.58
C HIS A 28 -3.43 -11.85 -15.56
N PHE A 29 -4.28 -12.65 -14.91
CA PHE A 29 -4.80 -12.26 -13.62
C PHE A 29 -3.63 -12.39 -12.66
N THR A 30 -2.93 -11.28 -12.40
CA THR A 30 -1.96 -11.23 -11.31
C THR A 30 -2.77 -11.34 -10.01
N ALA A 31 -2.92 -12.57 -9.52
CA ALA A 31 -3.50 -12.81 -8.22
C ALA A 31 -2.52 -12.27 -7.17
N TYR A 32 -2.84 -11.12 -6.58
CA TYR A 32 -2.12 -10.65 -5.41
C TYR A 32 -2.42 -11.64 -4.27
N GLY A 33 -1.37 -12.20 -3.64
CA GLY A 33 -1.56 -13.03 -2.46
C GLY A 33 -2.33 -12.25 -1.39
N ALA A 34 -3.19 -12.95 -0.63
CA ALA A 34 -4.03 -12.34 0.40
C ALA A 34 -3.21 -11.40 1.30
N VAL A 35 -3.71 -10.19 1.54
CA VAL A 35 -3.08 -9.24 2.46
C VAL A 35 -3.23 -9.77 3.87
N THR A 36 -2.10 -10.12 4.49
CA THR A 36 -2.03 -10.32 5.94
C THR A 36 -2.07 -8.97 6.63
N ALA A 37 -2.98 -8.78 7.58
CA ALA A 37 -3.10 -7.53 8.31
C ALA A 37 -1.84 -7.26 9.15
N ASN A 38 -1.41 -6.00 9.20
CA ASN A 38 -0.39 -5.53 10.12
C ASN A 38 -1.04 -4.57 11.14
N PRO A 39 -1.85 -5.06 12.10
CA PRO A 39 -2.58 -4.20 13.02
C PRO A 39 -1.63 -3.38 13.92
N VAL A 40 -2.07 -2.18 14.27
CA VAL A 40 -1.40 -1.31 15.23
C VAL A 40 -1.47 -1.90 16.64
N ILE A 41 -0.34 -1.96 17.32
CA ILE A 41 -0.19 -2.52 18.68
C ILE A 41 0.32 -1.49 19.70
N SER A 42 0.65 -0.27 19.27
CA SER A 42 1.14 0.84 20.11
C SER A 42 0.05 1.75 20.68
N ARG A 43 -1.18 1.70 20.18
CA ARG A 43 -2.20 2.68 20.57
C ARG A 43 -2.50 2.61 22.06
N GLU A 44 -2.44 3.76 22.70
CA GLU A 44 -2.74 3.97 24.12
C GLU A 44 -1.90 3.12 25.10
N VAL A 45 -0.83 2.47 24.63
CA VAL A 45 0.12 1.80 25.53
C VAL A 45 0.90 2.84 26.36
N PRO A 46 1.46 2.48 27.52
CA PRO A 46 2.26 3.41 28.31
C PRO A 46 3.42 4.01 27.50
N ALA A 47 3.48 5.34 27.47
CA ALA A 47 4.43 6.11 26.69
C ALA A 47 5.30 7.00 27.59
N TYR A 48 6.58 7.14 27.23
CA TYR A 48 7.58 7.85 28.03
C TYR A 48 8.44 8.75 27.15
N SER A 49 8.78 9.92 27.70
CA SER A 49 9.74 10.88 27.14
C SER A 49 10.33 11.71 28.29
N THR A 50 11.37 12.51 28.02
CA THR A 50 11.92 13.43 29.02
C THR A 50 10.90 14.52 29.41
N ALA A 51 10.02 14.89 28.48
CA ALA A 51 8.91 15.82 28.73
C ALA A 51 7.78 15.22 29.62
N GLY A 52 7.84 13.93 29.94
CA GLY A 52 6.89 13.22 30.78
C GLY A 52 5.86 12.40 29.99
N THR A 53 5.09 11.59 30.71
CA THR A 53 4.16 10.60 30.12
C THR A 53 2.98 11.24 29.42
N GLY A 54 2.48 12.39 29.89
CA GLY A 54 1.38 13.10 29.24
C GLY A 54 1.76 13.65 27.86
N ALA A 55 2.98 14.16 27.70
CA ALA A 55 3.50 14.61 26.41
C ALA A 55 3.76 13.43 25.46
N ALA A 56 4.30 12.34 26.00
CA ALA A 56 4.58 11.12 25.23
C ALA A 56 3.30 10.43 24.73
N ALA A 57 2.22 10.44 25.53
CA ALA A 57 0.94 9.84 25.17
C ALA A 57 0.28 10.49 23.95
N SER A 58 0.57 11.77 23.67
CA SER A 58 0.17 12.42 22.41
C SER A 58 0.85 11.84 21.17
N GLY A 59 1.85 10.96 21.33
CA GLY A 59 2.49 10.28 20.21
C GLY A 59 1.75 9.03 19.75
N ASN A 60 0.97 8.39 20.63
CA ASN A 60 0.28 7.11 20.38
C ASN A 60 -1.18 7.07 20.85
N ASP A 61 -1.82 8.23 21.06
CA ASP A 61 -3.26 8.22 21.23
C ASP A 61 -3.96 7.86 19.90
N LYS A 62 -5.29 7.79 19.91
CA LYS A 62 -6.07 7.42 18.72
C LYS A 62 -6.18 8.52 17.66
N PHE A 63 -5.55 9.67 17.85
CA PHE A 63 -5.72 10.86 17.01
C PHE A 63 -4.42 11.23 16.29
N TYR A 64 -4.38 11.09 14.97
CA TYR A 64 -3.21 11.52 14.20
C TYR A 64 -2.97 13.04 14.14
N TYR A 65 -3.87 13.85 14.72
CA TYR A 65 -3.67 15.29 14.91
C TYR A 65 -3.05 15.64 16.27
N SER A 66 -2.83 14.65 17.14
CA SER A 66 -2.01 14.79 18.33
C SER A 66 -0.56 14.43 18.00
N PHE A 67 0.38 15.14 18.64
CA PHE A 67 1.81 14.93 18.42
C PHE A 67 2.54 14.95 19.75
N TRP A 68 3.52 14.06 19.88
CA TRP A 68 4.58 14.23 20.87
C TRP A 68 5.47 15.41 20.43
N ASN A 69 5.58 16.40 21.30
CA ASN A 69 6.37 17.61 21.06
C ASN A 69 7.50 17.69 22.08
N ALA A 70 8.73 17.86 21.61
CA ALA A 70 9.94 17.84 22.43
C ALA A 70 11.08 18.67 21.81
N THR A 71 12.25 18.60 22.43
CA THR A 71 13.48 19.23 21.92
C THR A 71 14.59 18.19 21.92
N ALA A 72 15.28 18.01 20.79
CA ALA A 72 16.39 17.07 20.69
C ALA A 72 17.59 17.49 21.57
N PRO A 73 18.29 16.57 22.25
CA PRO A 73 18.01 15.14 22.28
C PRO A 73 16.86 14.78 23.21
N ASP A 74 15.95 13.92 22.75
CA ASP A 74 14.90 13.30 23.56
C ASP A 74 14.48 11.96 22.94
N TYR A 75 13.61 11.22 23.62
CA TYR A 75 13.09 9.95 23.14
C TYR A 75 11.57 9.87 23.28
N LEU A 76 10.97 9.07 22.40
CA LEU A 76 9.60 8.59 22.54
C LEU A 76 9.63 7.07 22.64
N ALA A 77 9.32 6.56 23.84
CA ALA A 77 9.39 5.14 24.16
C ALA A 77 8.01 4.57 24.50
N TYR A 78 7.74 3.34 24.05
CA TYR A 78 6.52 2.60 24.33
C TYR A 78 6.81 1.31 25.09
N ASP A 79 5.99 1.06 26.10
CA ASP A 79 5.91 -0.21 26.82
C ASP A 79 4.91 -1.14 26.12
N LEU A 80 5.42 -2.10 25.36
CA LEU A 80 4.61 -3.12 24.70
C LEU A 80 4.48 -4.40 25.54
N SER A 81 4.85 -4.39 26.82
CA SER A 81 4.83 -5.59 27.70
C SER A 81 3.45 -6.24 27.82
N ALA A 82 2.37 -5.48 27.65
CA ALA A 82 0.99 -5.97 27.65
C ALA A 82 0.57 -6.62 26.30
N VAL A 83 1.27 -6.35 25.20
CA VAL A 83 1.02 -6.94 23.88
C VAL A 83 1.50 -8.40 23.87
N PRO A 84 0.78 -9.38 23.31
CA PRO A 84 1.29 -10.76 23.24
C PRO A 84 2.65 -10.87 22.55
N GLU A 85 3.57 -11.67 23.12
CA GLU A 85 4.93 -11.84 22.59
C GLU A 85 4.96 -12.23 21.11
N ALA A 86 4.03 -13.08 20.68
CA ALA A 86 3.90 -13.51 19.29
C ALA A 86 3.64 -12.35 18.31
N GLN A 87 3.00 -11.27 18.76
CA GLN A 87 2.72 -10.08 17.95
C GLN A 87 3.87 -9.07 17.97
N ARG A 88 4.63 -8.99 19.06
CA ARG A 88 5.73 -8.02 19.19
C ARG A 88 7.11 -8.59 18.84
N LYS A 89 7.24 -9.85 18.41
CA LYS A 89 8.55 -10.43 18.02
C LYS A 89 9.19 -9.72 16.81
N SER A 90 8.37 -9.22 15.88
CA SER A 90 8.80 -8.39 14.76
C SER A 90 7.71 -7.36 14.52
N VAL A 91 8.13 -6.10 14.42
CA VAL A 91 7.23 -4.95 14.32
C VAL A 91 7.73 -3.99 13.26
N THR A 92 6.84 -3.16 12.74
CA THR A 92 7.22 -1.96 12.02
C THR A 92 6.92 -0.75 12.89
N LEU A 93 7.96 -0.01 13.25
CA LEU A 93 7.83 1.33 13.83
C LEU A 93 7.70 2.32 12.69
N VAL A 94 6.70 3.19 12.75
CA VAL A 94 6.47 4.26 11.78
C VAL A 94 6.26 5.57 12.54
N TRP A 95 6.85 6.65 12.05
CA TRP A 95 6.64 7.98 12.61
C TRP A 95 6.25 8.98 11.53
N TYR A 96 5.50 10.01 11.94
CA TYR A 96 4.87 11.00 11.07
C TYR A 96 5.09 12.40 11.60
N ASN A 97 5.51 13.32 10.74
CA ASN A 97 5.56 14.76 10.99
C ASN A 97 4.60 15.51 10.06
N ALA A 98 4.05 16.63 10.53
CA ALA A 98 3.00 17.37 9.82
C ALA A 98 3.52 18.40 8.77
N THR A 99 4.80 18.39 8.43
CA THR A 99 5.32 19.26 7.36
C THR A 99 4.72 18.88 6.01
N GLY A 100 4.48 19.86 5.14
CA GLY A 100 3.73 19.65 3.90
C GLY A 100 4.51 19.03 2.73
N GLN A 101 5.81 18.82 2.87
CA GLN A 101 6.66 18.25 1.81
C GLN A 101 7.26 16.95 2.32
N PHE A 102 6.97 15.83 1.65
CA PHE A 102 7.55 14.54 2.03
C PHE A 102 9.06 14.60 2.12
N ASP A 103 9.72 15.10 1.08
CA ASP A 103 11.15 15.42 1.08
C ASP A 103 11.35 16.92 0.93
N TYR A 104 11.75 17.58 2.03
CA TYR A 104 11.87 19.03 2.04
C TYR A 104 12.97 19.53 1.09
N THR A 105 13.94 18.71 0.70
CA THR A 105 15.07 19.15 -0.13
C THR A 105 14.70 19.39 -1.59
N ILE A 106 13.60 18.81 -2.07
CA ILE A 106 13.19 18.95 -3.47
C ILE A 106 12.79 20.39 -3.80
N LEU A 107 12.13 21.07 -2.85
CA LEU A 107 11.62 22.44 -3.03
C LEU A 107 12.12 23.41 -1.96
N ASN A 108 13.12 23.02 -1.17
CA ASN A 108 13.59 23.76 0.01
C ASN A 108 12.44 24.12 0.98
N GLY A 109 11.60 23.12 1.27
CA GLY A 109 10.53 23.22 2.25
C GLY A 109 11.04 23.36 3.69
N SER A 110 10.11 23.60 4.61
CA SER A 110 10.43 23.68 6.04
C SER A 110 10.62 22.28 6.64
N PRO A 111 11.75 22.00 7.32
CA PRO A 111 11.97 20.74 8.03
C PRO A 111 11.43 20.76 9.47
N ASN A 112 10.58 21.73 9.84
CA ASN A 112 10.21 22.01 11.23
C ASN A 112 9.56 20.82 11.97
N GLY A 113 10.10 20.48 13.14
CA GLY A 113 9.66 19.36 13.96
C GLY A 113 10.19 18.00 13.51
N MET A 114 11.01 17.93 12.45
CA MET A 114 11.34 16.68 11.78
C MET A 114 12.66 16.09 12.28
N PRO A 115 12.68 14.84 12.80
CA PRO A 115 13.91 14.17 13.17
C PRO A 115 14.91 14.09 12.01
N SER A 116 16.11 14.67 12.18
CA SER A 116 17.22 14.58 11.22
C SER A 116 18.13 13.39 11.55
N ASP A 117 18.40 13.17 12.83
CA ASP A 117 19.31 12.14 13.32
C ASP A 117 18.66 11.41 14.48
N TYR A 118 18.58 10.09 14.41
CA TYR A 118 17.93 9.28 15.43
C TYR A 118 18.32 7.81 15.35
N THR A 119 18.03 7.09 16.42
CA THR A 119 18.09 5.63 16.49
C THR A 119 16.73 5.04 16.79
N VAL A 120 16.48 3.83 16.28
CA VAL A 120 15.39 2.97 16.75
C VAL A 120 16.01 1.92 17.66
N GLU A 121 15.49 1.81 18.88
CA GLU A 121 16.11 1.02 19.95
C GLU A 121 15.07 0.15 20.67
N VAL A 122 15.52 -0.97 21.22
CA VAL A 122 14.66 -1.94 21.94
C VAL A 122 15.24 -2.29 23.31
N ASN A 123 14.41 -2.79 24.23
CA ASN A 123 14.86 -3.20 25.58
C ASN A 123 14.05 -4.41 26.10
N SER A 124 14.73 -5.32 26.80
CA SER A 124 14.18 -6.57 27.35
C SER A 124 13.68 -6.46 28.79
N ALA A 125 13.84 -5.31 29.44
CA ALA A 125 13.36 -5.06 30.80
C ALA A 125 11.87 -5.42 30.95
N PRO A 126 11.42 -5.84 32.15
CA PRO A 126 10.00 -5.98 32.44
C PRO A 126 9.22 -4.69 32.17
N GLY A 127 7.93 -4.82 31.88
CA GLY A 127 7.04 -3.68 31.70
C GLY A 127 6.75 -2.88 32.97
N GLY A 128 6.18 -1.69 32.79
CA GLY A 128 5.62 -0.81 33.80
C GLY A 128 6.53 0.33 34.22
N THR A 129 7.82 0.07 34.47
CA THR A 129 8.79 1.11 34.82
C THR A 129 9.77 1.30 33.68
N TYR A 130 9.90 2.54 33.22
CA TYR A 130 10.81 2.89 32.12
C TYR A 130 12.25 2.43 32.42
N PRO A 131 12.91 1.70 31.51
CA PRO A 131 14.30 1.28 31.71
C PRO A 131 15.29 2.40 31.34
N GLU A 132 16.17 2.75 32.28
CA GLU A 132 17.21 3.78 32.06
C GLU A 132 18.42 3.24 31.28
N GLU A 133 18.71 1.94 31.38
CA GLU A 133 19.84 1.26 30.76
C GLU A 133 19.40 0.01 29.98
N GLY A 134 20.32 -0.56 29.18
CA GLY A 134 20.07 -1.81 28.45
C GLY A 134 19.35 -1.65 27.11
N TRP A 135 19.30 -0.43 26.57
CA TRP A 135 18.77 -0.17 25.23
C TRP A 135 19.73 -0.66 24.15
N GLU A 136 19.20 -1.39 23.18
CA GLU A 136 19.95 -1.92 22.04
C GLU A 136 19.49 -1.25 20.74
N VAL A 137 20.44 -0.71 19.97
CA VAL A 137 20.16 -0.07 18.69
C VAL A 137 19.81 -1.13 17.63
N ARG A 138 18.72 -0.89 16.90
CA ARG A 138 18.25 -1.72 15.77
C ARG A 138 18.33 -1.00 14.43
N ALA A 139 18.19 0.32 14.43
CA ALA A 139 18.42 1.15 13.25
C ALA A 139 19.05 2.49 13.64
N THR A 140 19.83 3.07 12.74
CA THR A 140 20.42 4.40 12.86
C THR A 140 20.13 5.17 11.59
N VAL A 141 19.62 6.39 11.74
CA VAL A 141 19.38 7.32 10.65
C VAL A 141 20.12 8.61 10.93
N THR A 142 20.82 9.12 9.92
CA THR A 142 21.48 10.44 9.96
C THR A 142 21.11 11.26 8.73
N GLY A 143 21.03 12.58 8.90
CA GLY A 143 20.74 13.51 7.81
C GLY A 143 19.40 13.26 7.10
N ASN A 144 18.38 12.81 7.83
CA ASN A 144 17.07 12.54 7.29
C ASN A 144 16.42 13.79 6.68
N THR A 145 15.83 13.61 5.49
CA THR A 145 15.09 14.67 4.78
C THR A 145 13.60 14.40 4.66
N LEU A 146 13.14 13.23 5.12
CA LEU A 146 11.79 12.72 4.90
C LEU A 146 10.90 12.98 6.11
N HIS A 147 9.67 13.48 5.92
CA HIS A 147 8.77 13.81 7.04
C HIS A 147 8.05 12.61 7.67
N SER A 148 8.21 11.41 7.11
CA SER A 148 7.73 10.15 7.65
C SER A 148 8.68 9.04 7.22
N ARG A 149 8.87 8.03 8.08
CA ARG A 149 9.64 6.81 7.77
C ARG A 149 9.16 5.60 8.56
N GLN A 150 9.41 4.43 7.99
CA GLN A 150 9.20 3.12 8.61
C GLN A 150 10.52 2.39 8.90
N HIS A 151 10.51 1.57 9.96
CA HIS A 151 11.61 0.68 10.35
C HIS A 151 11.05 -0.68 10.73
N VAL A 152 11.48 -1.74 10.05
CA VAL A 152 11.20 -3.12 10.47
C VAL A 152 12.20 -3.50 11.56
N VAL A 153 11.69 -3.87 12.73
CA VAL A 153 12.48 -4.07 13.95
C VAL A 153 12.28 -5.49 14.46
N ASP A 154 13.38 -6.20 14.70
CA ASP A 154 13.38 -7.43 15.49
C ASP A 154 13.33 -7.08 16.98
N MET A 155 12.24 -7.53 17.61
CA MET A 155 11.89 -7.31 19.01
C MET A 155 11.73 -8.64 19.76
N ALA A 156 12.27 -9.74 19.24
CA ALA A 156 12.25 -11.03 19.95
C ALA A 156 12.85 -10.89 21.36
N GLY A 157 12.09 -11.32 22.37
CA GLY A 157 12.49 -11.20 23.78
C GLY A 157 12.46 -9.78 24.37
N CYS A 158 12.02 -8.78 23.60
CA CYS A 158 11.96 -7.38 24.04
C CYS A 158 10.52 -6.98 24.41
N ASN A 159 10.39 -6.04 25.36
CA ASN A 159 9.11 -5.46 25.76
C ASN A 159 8.98 -3.99 25.38
N TRP A 160 10.10 -3.32 25.12
CA TRP A 160 10.16 -1.88 24.91
C TRP A 160 10.74 -1.56 23.54
N ILE A 161 10.23 -0.48 22.94
CA ILE A 161 10.77 0.14 21.73
C ILE A 161 10.79 1.65 21.92
N ARG A 162 11.80 2.33 21.38
CA ARG A 162 11.84 3.79 21.34
C ARG A 162 12.45 4.33 20.06
N LEU A 163 11.99 5.53 19.69
CA LEU A 163 12.71 6.44 18.80
C LEU A 163 13.52 7.39 19.66
N HIS A 164 14.85 7.34 19.57
CA HIS A 164 15.75 8.24 20.29
C HIS A 164 16.31 9.27 19.31
N VAL A 165 15.78 10.49 19.39
CA VAL A 165 16.09 11.58 18.47
C VAL A 165 17.25 12.38 19.02
N THR A 166 18.34 12.45 18.27
CA THR A 166 19.55 13.18 18.66
C THR A 166 19.71 14.50 17.88
N GLY A 167 19.07 14.62 16.71
CA GLY A 167 19.02 15.82 15.90
C GLY A 167 17.64 16.03 15.28
N SER A 168 17.19 17.28 15.18
CA SER A 168 15.92 17.66 14.54
C SER A 168 16.06 18.99 13.80
N ASP A 169 15.31 19.19 12.72
CA ASP A 169 15.42 20.35 11.81
C ASP A 169 16.84 20.60 11.27
N GLY A 170 17.72 19.59 11.28
CA GLY A 170 19.13 19.74 10.90
C GLY A 170 19.96 20.61 11.85
N LYS A 171 19.53 20.77 13.11
CA LYS A 171 20.23 21.57 14.14
C LYS A 171 20.26 20.86 15.50
N GLU A 172 21.27 21.17 16.31
CA GLU A 172 21.31 20.79 17.73
C GLU A 172 20.22 21.54 18.50
N GLY A 173 19.53 20.89 19.44
CA GLY A 173 18.42 21.52 20.16
C GLY A 173 17.18 21.75 19.30
N GLY A 174 17.03 21.00 18.19
CA GLY A 174 15.90 21.14 17.28
C GLY A 174 14.56 20.75 17.91
N TYR A 175 13.49 21.40 17.46
CA TYR A 175 12.13 21.06 17.87
C TYR A 175 11.73 19.73 17.26
N ILE A 176 11.05 18.87 18.01
CA ILE A 176 10.52 17.58 17.55
C ILE A 176 9.01 17.65 17.62
N SER A 177 8.33 17.20 16.58
CA SER A 177 6.87 17.08 16.54
C SER A 177 6.49 15.89 15.67
N ILE A 178 6.19 14.76 16.32
CA ILE A 178 5.84 13.53 15.64
C ILE A 178 4.68 12.78 16.30
N ASN A 179 3.94 12.04 15.49
CA ASN A 179 3.10 10.93 15.91
C ASN A 179 3.84 9.62 15.56
N MET A 180 3.69 8.56 16.34
CA MET A 180 4.42 7.31 16.14
C MET A 180 3.54 6.10 16.43
N ASP A 181 3.49 5.18 15.47
CA ASP A 181 2.83 3.90 15.63
C ASP A 181 3.83 2.75 15.56
N VAL A 182 3.44 1.63 16.16
CA VAL A 182 4.09 0.34 16.05
C VAL A 182 3.04 -0.67 15.62
N HIS A 183 3.26 -1.27 14.46
CA HIS A 183 2.41 -2.31 13.91
C HIS A 183 3.08 -3.67 14.06
N THR A 184 2.30 -4.72 14.33
CA THR A 184 2.87 -6.08 14.26
C THR A 184 3.16 -6.45 12.81
N THR A 185 4.38 -6.92 12.57
CA THR A 185 4.81 -7.48 11.28
C THR A 185 5.41 -8.88 11.47
N ALA A 186 4.93 -9.57 12.51
CA ALA A 186 5.27 -10.94 12.87
C ALA A 186 5.07 -11.97 11.73
N GLU A 187 4.21 -11.64 10.77
CA GLU A 187 3.87 -12.43 9.59
C GLU A 187 4.38 -11.79 8.27
N GLY A 188 5.25 -10.78 8.37
CA GLY A 188 5.79 -10.01 7.25
C GLY A 188 5.15 -8.62 7.13
N VAL A 189 5.73 -7.80 6.25
CA VAL A 189 5.24 -6.45 5.91
C VAL A 189 4.36 -6.57 4.67
N SER A 190 3.06 -6.75 4.89
CA SER A 190 2.08 -7.02 3.82
C SER A 190 1.01 -5.94 3.68
N ASP A 191 0.82 -5.13 4.71
CA ASP A 191 -0.24 -4.13 4.83
C ASP A 191 0.35 -2.74 5.13
N SER A 192 1.19 -2.26 4.22
CA SER A 192 1.94 -1.01 4.35
C SER A 192 2.03 -0.26 3.03
N TRP A 193 1.66 1.02 3.09
CA TRP A 193 1.42 1.90 1.96
C TRP A 193 2.20 3.20 2.06
N ILE A 194 2.70 3.68 0.92
CA ILE A 194 3.14 5.05 0.74
C ILE A 194 2.50 5.65 -0.51
N PHE A 195 2.07 6.90 -0.40
CA PHE A 195 1.40 7.60 -1.48
C PHE A 195 2.28 8.73 -2.03
N TYR A 196 3.05 8.45 -3.09
CA TYR A 196 3.80 9.49 -3.79
C TYR A 196 2.93 10.23 -4.79
N GLY A 197 3.12 11.55 -4.85
CA GLY A 197 2.38 12.40 -5.78
C GLY A 197 2.69 13.87 -5.58
N ASP A 198 1.85 14.70 -6.18
CA ASP A 198 1.96 16.16 -6.13
C ASP A 198 1.21 16.78 -4.93
N SER A 199 0.77 18.04 -5.05
CA SER A 199 0.05 18.77 -3.99
C SER A 199 -1.28 18.13 -3.60
N ILE A 200 -1.97 17.48 -4.55
CA ILE A 200 -3.23 16.79 -4.25
C ILE A 200 -2.95 15.61 -3.31
N THR A 201 -1.84 14.91 -3.52
CA THR A 201 -1.41 13.82 -2.64
C THR A 201 -0.92 14.36 -1.29
N ALA A 202 -0.10 15.41 -1.30
CA ALA A 202 0.45 16.03 -0.09
C ALA A 202 -0.65 16.50 0.88
N CYS A 203 -1.72 17.09 0.35
CA CYS A 203 -2.88 17.49 1.14
C CYS A 203 -3.81 16.32 1.46
N GLY A 204 -4.08 15.45 0.48
CA GLY A 204 -5.07 14.39 0.61
C GLY A 204 -4.65 13.25 1.53
N MET A 205 -3.37 12.87 1.54
CA MET A 205 -2.88 11.68 2.24
C MET A 205 -2.26 11.97 3.61
N MET A 206 -2.29 13.23 4.06
CA MET A 206 -1.77 13.59 5.38
C MET A 206 -2.61 12.96 6.49
N ASN A 207 -1.96 12.23 7.41
CA ASN A 207 -2.65 11.47 8.45
C ASN A 207 -3.38 12.38 9.46
N CYS A 208 -2.89 13.61 9.66
CA CYS A 208 -3.38 14.51 10.71
C CYS A 208 -4.58 15.40 10.33
N TYR A 209 -5.14 15.26 9.13
CA TYR A 209 -6.23 16.13 8.65
C TYR A 209 -7.49 15.35 8.30
N GLY A 210 -8.44 15.20 9.22
CA GLY A 210 -9.65 14.41 8.97
C GLY A 210 -9.39 12.90 8.95
N THR A 211 -10.27 12.11 8.32
CA THR A 211 -10.18 10.65 8.33
C THR A 211 -9.22 10.14 7.25
N GLY A 212 -8.16 9.44 7.65
CA GLY A 212 -7.15 8.87 6.74
C GLY A 212 -7.64 7.66 5.94
N PHE A 213 -6.86 7.27 4.92
CA PHE A 213 -7.10 6.04 4.14
C PHE A 213 -7.12 4.80 5.04
N ALA A 214 -6.19 4.66 5.98
CA ALA A 214 -6.14 3.51 6.89
C ALA A 214 -7.40 3.37 7.77
N GLU A 215 -7.91 4.50 8.27
CA GLU A 215 -9.14 4.53 9.05
C GLU A 215 -10.36 4.13 8.20
N TYR A 216 -10.43 4.56 6.93
CA TYR A 216 -11.50 4.11 6.04
C TYR A 216 -11.40 2.62 5.67
N VAL A 217 -10.20 2.09 5.43
CA VAL A 217 -10.02 0.64 5.24
C VAL A 217 -10.51 -0.12 6.49
N HIS A 218 -10.16 0.36 7.68
CA HIS A 218 -10.63 -0.22 8.94
C HIS A 218 -12.16 -0.16 9.11
N GLN A 219 -12.80 0.91 8.65
CA GLN A 219 -14.27 1.04 8.66
C GLN A 219 -14.96 0.08 7.70
N ILE A 220 -14.31 -0.28 6.58
CA ILE A 220 -14.81 -1.30 5.65
C ILE A 220 -14.65 -2.69 6.26
N ASP A 221 -13.48 -3.00 6.81
CA ASP A 221 -13.17 -4.26 7.50
C ASP A 221 -12.20 -4.00 8.66
N SER A 222 -12.71 -4.21 9.88
CA SER A 222 -11.98 -3.97 11.13
C SER A 222 -10.74 -4.85 11.32
N THR A 223 -10.57 -5.89 10.49
CA THR A 223 -9.35 -6.73 10.47
C THR A 223 -8.12 -5.93 10.06
N TYR A 224 -8.31 -4.92 9.20
CA TYR A 224 -7.22 -4.16 8.60
C TYR A 224 -7.07 -2.79 9.25
N TYR A 225 -5.81 -2.37 9.37
CA TYR A 225 -5.44 -1.00 9.70
C TYR A 225 -4.05 -0.75 9.09
N PRO A 226 -3.98 -0.47 7.78
CA PRO A 226 -2.71 -0.40 7.07
C PRO A 226 -1.80 0.68 7.67
N ILE A 227 -0.50 0.45 7.59
CA ILE A 227 0.46 1.54 7.73
C ILE A 227 0.27 2.47 6.52
N GLN A 228 0.04 3.76 6.76
CA GLN A 228 -0.14 4.79 5.72
C GLN A 228 0.89 5.90 5.89
N GLU A 229 1.75 6.08 4.89
CA GLU A 229 2.64 7.24 4.77
C GLU A 229 2.20 8.18 3.64
N ASN A 230 2.30 9.48 3.90
CA ASN A 230 2.11 10.53 2.89
C ASN A 230 3.45 10.76 2.17
N GLY A 231 3.54 10.46 0.88
CA GLY A 231 4.72 10.72 0.04
C GLY A 231 4.58 11.97 -0.82
N GLY A 232 3.56 12.80 -0.61
CA GLY A 232 3.24 13.93 -1.47
C GLY A 232 4.21 15.11 -1.32
N ILE A 233 4.51 15.76 -2.45
CA ILE A 233 5.30 17.00 -2.49
C ILE A 233 4.54 18.02 -3.35
N GLY A 234 4.20 19.16 -2.76
CA GLY A 234 3.36 20.16 -3.40
C GLY A 234 4.03 20.83 -4.60
N GLY A 235 3.39 20.79 -5.77
CA GLY A 235 3.82 21.51 -6.97
C GLY A 235 4.84 20.79 -7.86
N ILE A 236 5.27 19.58 -7.52
CA ILE A 236 6.16 18.80 -8.39
C ILE A 236 5.40 18.07 -9.50
N ARG A 237 6.12 17.67 -10.54
CA ARG A 237 5.64 16.87 -11.67
C ARG A 237 6.21 15.47 -11.61
N SER A 238 5.78 14.62 -12.54
CA SER A 238 6.29 13.26 -12.68
C SER A 238 7.81 13.18 -12.89
N VAL A 239 8.46 14.22 -13.45
CA VAL A 239 9.91 14.21 -13.69
C VAL A 239 10.71 14.28 -12.40
N GLU A 240 10.28 15.10 -11.43
CA GLU A 240 10.93 15.14 -10.12
C GLU A 240 10.66 13.85 -9.34
N GLY A 241 9.46 13.28 -9.45
CA GLY A 241 9.14 11.96 -8.89
C GLY A 241 10.03 10.84 -9.44
N ALA A 242 10.14 10.75 -10.77
CA ALA A 242 10.95 9.74 -11.44
C ALA A 242 12.44 9.83 -11.11
N ALA A 243 12.96 11.06 -10.92
CA ALA A 243 14.34 11.29 -10.56
C ALA A 243 14.70 10.89 -9.11
N ASN A 244 13.71 10.71 -8.23
CA ASN A 244 13.93 10.46 -6.80
C ASN A 244 13.33 9.15 -6.29
N MET A 245 12.53 8.45 -7.09
CA MET A 245 11.80 7.25 -6.69
C MET A 245 12.72 6.19 -6.07
N GLU A 246 13.84 5.83 -6.69
CA GLU A 246 14.81 4.87 -6.13
C GLU A 246 15.24 5.23 -4.70
N ARG A 247 15.67 6.48 -4.47
CA ARG A 247 16.08 6.97 -3.14
C ARG A 247 14.94 6.91 -2.12
N TRP A 248 13.71 7.23 -2.53
CA TRP A 248 12.56 7.16 -1.63
C TRP A 248 12.16 5.72 -1.32
N LEU A 249 12.28 4.80 -2.29
CA LEU A 249 12.02 3.37 -2.10
C LEU A 249 13.04 2.69 -1.18
N GLU A 250 14.29 3.15 -1.14
CA GLU A 250 15.29 2.67 -0.16
C GLU A 250 14.86 2.95 1.29
N ALA A 251 14.12 4.04 1.52
CA ALA A 251 13.61 4.41 2.83
C ALA A 251 12.28 3.74 3.18
N PHE A 252 11.63 3.06 2.23
CA PHE A 252 10.30 2.47 2.38
C PHE A 252 10.37 0.93 2.36
N PRO A 253 10.30 0.27 3.52
CA PRO A 253 10.26 -1.19 3.63
C PRO A 253 8.86 -1.79 3.33
N GLY A 254 7.85 -0.94 3.09
CA GLY A 254 6.48 -1.39 2.84
C GLY A 254 6.25 -2.01 1.46
N LYS A 255 4.97 -2.29 1.15
CA LYS A 255 4.59 -3.14 0.01
C LYS A 255 3.95 -2.37 -1.14
N TYR A 256 3.03 -1.46 -0.85
CA TYR A 256 2.24 -0.76 -1.87
C TYR A 256 2.74 0.67 -2.06
N VAL A 257 2.97 1.05 -3.31
CA VAL A 257 3.51 2.36 -3.69
C VAL A 257 2.57 3.03 -4.68
N SER A 258 1.84 4.05 -4.24
CA SER A 258 1.03 4.86 -5.15
C SER A 258 1.91 5.87 -5.91
N ILE A 259 1.66 6.01 -7.22
CA ILE A 259 2.31 6.96 -8.13
C ILE A 259 1.22 7.88 -8.70
N ALA A 260 0.89 8.94 -7.95
CA ALA A 260 -0.21 9.85 -8.21
C ALA A 260 0.29 11.23 -8.70
N TYR A 261 0.90 11.24 -9.88
CA TYR A 261 1.36 12.45 -10.57
C TYR A 261 0.55 12.69 -11.86
N GLY A 262 0.62 13.91 -12.38
CA GLY A 262 0.17 14.23 -13.74
C GLY A 262 -0.61 15.54 -13.83
N THR A 263 -1.17 16.03 -12.73
CA THR A 263 -1.89 17.31 -12.67
C THR A 263 -0.97 18.46 -13.08
N ASN A 264 0.19 18.57 -12.44
CA ASN A 264 1.19 19.60 -12.77
C ASN A 264 1.87 19.35 -14.12
N ASP A 265 1.97 18.10 -14.57
CA ASP A 265 2.51 17.79 -15.89
C ASP A 265 1.59 18.30 -17.00
N ALA A 266 0.27 18.19 -16.81
CA ALA A 266 -0.75 18.62 -17.75
C ALA A 266 -0.98 20.14 -17.75
N TRP A 267 -0.66 20.84 -16.66
CA TRP A 267 -0.98 22.25 -16.49
C TRP A 267 -0.30 23.14 -17.56
N GLY A 268 -1.11 23.66 -18.49
CA GLY A 268 -0.67 24.51 -19.59
C GLY A 268 0.19 23.78 -20.65
N ASN A 269 0.20 22.45 -20.66
CA ASN A 269 1.18 21.66 -21.39
C ASN A 269 0.54 20.62 -22.33
N GLN A 270 0.22 21.05 -23.54
CA GLN A 270 -0.45 20.24 -24.57
C GLN A 270 0.43 19.12 -25.16
N THR A 271 1.76 19.20 -25.01
CA THR A 271 2.71 18.30 -25.69
C THR A 271 3.48 17.37 -24.74
N GLY A 272 3.27 17.50 -23.43
CA GLY A 272 4.04 16.78 -22.41
C GLY A 272 3.59 15.34 -22.11
N ALA A 273 2.46 14.87 -22.65
CA ALA A 273 1.91 13.55 -22.32
C ALA A 273 2.91 12.39 -22.55
N ALA A 274 3.70 12.44 -23.62
CA ALA A 274 4.71 11.41 -23.89
C ALA A 274 5.82 11.37 -22.83
N GLN A 275 6.23 12.53 -22.31
CA GLN A 275 7.22 12.61 -21.23
C GLN A 275 6.63 12.12 -19.91
N TYR A 276 5.38 12.48 -19.62
CA TYR A 276 4.64 11.97 -18.46
C TYR A 276 4.54 10.44 -18.46
N TYR A 277 4.23 9.83 -19.61
CA TYR A 277 4.26 8.38 -19.78
C TYR A 277 5.64 7.80 -19.42
N ALA A 278 6.72 8.35 -20.00
CA ALA A 278 8.07 7.85 -19.77
C ALA A 278 8.49 7.93 -18.30
N ASN A 279 8.14 9.03 -17.62
CA ASN A 279 8.42 9.20 -16.19
C ASN A 279 7.62 8.22 -15.34
N THR A 280 6.32 8.04 -15.62
CA THR A 280 5.44 7.13 -14.88
C THR A 280 5.85 5.67 -15.08
N ALA A 281 6.14 5.27 -16.32
CA ALA A 281 6.69 3.97 -16.65
C ALA A 281 7.99 3.68 -15.90
N SER A 282 8.92 4.65 -15.88
CA SER A 282 10.17 4.50 -15.13
C SER A 282 9.94 4.32 -13.63
N MET A 283 9.01 5.07 -13.02
CA MET A 283 8.67 4.89 -11.60
C MET A 283 8.04 3.51 -11.34
N VAL A 284 7.14 3.05 -12.20
CA VAL A 284 6.54 1.71 -12.13
C VAL A 284 7.63 0.63 -12.16
N GLU A 285 8.57 0.73 -13.10
CA GLU A 285 9.69 -0.20 -13.22
C GLU A 285 10.59 -0.19 -11.98
N GLN A 286 10.90 0.98 -11.43
CA GLN A 286 11.66 1.12 -10.17
C GLN A 286 10.94 0.46 -8.99
N VAL A 287 9.62 0.64 -8.86
CA VAL A 287 8.83 -0.02 -7.80
C VAL A 287 8.86 -1.54 -7.95
N LEU A 288 8.57 -2.05 -9.15
CA LEU A 288 8.56 -3.49 -9.44
C LEU A 288 9.94 -4.13 -9.20
N ALA A 289 11.03 -3.43 -9.56
CA ALA A 289 12.40 -3.91 -9.34
C ALA A 289 12.72 -4.12 -7.85
N THR A 290 12.01 -3.45 -6.94
CA THR A 290 12.17 -3.66 -5.49
C THR A 290 11.21 -4.71 -4.90
N GLY A 291 10.49 -5.45 -5.75
CA GLY A 291 9.50 -6.46 -5.33
C GLY A 291 8.23 -5.88 -4.72
N LYS A 292 8.00 -4.57 -4.89
CA LYS A 292 6.83 -3.84 -4.39
C LYS A 292 5.75 -3.75 -5.47
N ILE A 293 4.55 -3.33 -5.06
CA ILE A 293 3.38 -3.26 -5.93
C ILE A 293 3.10 -1.79 -6.28
N PRO A 294 3.27 -1.37 -7.55
CA PRO A 294 2.89 -0.04 -7.99
C PRO A 294 1.38 0.08 -8.11
N VAL A 295 0.85 1.21 -7.64
CA VAL A 295 -0.56 1.58 -7.76
C VAL A 295 -0.65 2.92 -8.49
N VAL A 296 -1.34 2.95 -9.62
CA VAL A 296 -1.44 4.17 -10.44
C VAL A 296 -2.91 4.58 -10.53
N PRO A 297 -3.35 5.70 -9.93
CA PRO A 297 -4.70 6.24 -10.14
C PRO A 297 -4.80 7.00 -11.47
N ARG A 298 -6.02 7.27 -11.94
CA ARG A 298 -6.20 8.29 -12.99
C ARG A 298 -5.96 9.68 -12.41
N ILE A 299 -5.44 10.58 -13.25
CA ILE A 299 -5.24 11.99 -12.89
C ILE A 299 -6.63 12.62 -12.65
N PRO A 300 -6.85 13.35 -11.54
CA PRO A 300 -8.13 13.96 -11.22
C PRO A 300 -8.67 14.90 -12.29
N TYR A 301 -9.99 14.95 -12.44
CA TYR A 301 -10.63 15.98 -13.24
C TYR A 301 -10.43 17.37 -12.62
N ALA A 302 -10.21 18.36 -13.47
CA ALA A 302 -10.07 19.76 -13.10
C ALA A 302 -10.97 20.63 -13.99
N THR A 303 -11.61 21.64 -13.38
CA THR A 303 -12.36 22.68 -14.10
C THR A 303 -11.45 23.79 -14.60
N GLU A 304 -10.24 23.93 -14.03
CA GLU A 304 -9.20 24.84 -14.51
C GLU A 304 -8.74 24.41 -15.92
N PRO A 305 -8.98 25.23 -16.98
CA PRO A 305 -8.71 24.84 -18.36
C PRO A 305 -7.25 24.45 -18.62
N GLY A 306 -6.30 25.07 -17.89
CA GLY A 306 -4.88 24.71 -18.00
C GLY A 306 -4.60 23.23 -17.75
N VAL A 307 -5.38 22.58 -16.88
CA VAL A 307 -5.27 21.14 -16.61
C VAL A 307 -6.34 20.37 -17.39
N GLY A 308 -7.60 20.79 -17.27
CA GLY A 308 -8.76 20.06 -17.78
C GLY A 308 -8.74 19.83 -19.30
N ASP A 309 -8.29 20.82 -20.08
CA ASP A 309 -8.24 20.71 -21.54
C ASP A 309 -7.19 19.70 -22.04
N ASN A 310 -6.14 19.48 -21.24
CA ASN A 310 -5.04 18.57 -21.57
C ASN A 310 -5.26 17.16 -21.01
N LEU A 311 -6.13 17.01 -20.00
CA LEU A 311 -6.26 15.81 -19.18
C LEU A 311 -6.48 14.52 -19.98
N ALA A 312 -7.30 14.58 -21.04
CA ALA A 312 -7.59 13.41 -21.88
C ALA A 312 -6.31 12.79 -22.48
N ALA A 313 -5.35 13.62 -22.91
CA ALA A 313 -4.09 13.13 -23.48
C ALA A 313 -3.20 12.47 -22.42
N TYR A 314 -3.21 12.96 -21.18
CA TYR A 314 -2.41 12.41 -20.08
C TYR A 314 -3.04 11.14 -19.49
N ASN A 315 -4.36 11.11 -19.28
CA ASN A 315 -5.04 9.90 -18.82
C ASN A 315 -5.03 8.77 -19.87
N ALA A 316 -4.95 9.09 -21.17
CA ALA A 316 -4.62 8.09 -22.19
C ALA A 316 -3.22 7.45 -22.00
N MET A 317 -2.30 8.13 -21.31
CA MET A 317 -1.01 7.52 -20.95
C MET A 317 -1.13 6.62 -19.72
N VAL A 318 -2.01 6.95 -18.78
CA VAL A 318 -2.36 6.04 -17.66
C VAL A 318 -2.96 4.74 -18.21
N ASP A 319 -3.83 4.82 -19.23
CA ASP A 319 -4.33 3.63 -19.92
C ASP A 319 -3.20 2.77 -20.51
N LYS A 320 -2.22 3.40 -21.15
CA LYS A 320 -1.04 2.69 -21.66
C LYS A 320 -0.19 2.07 -20.56
N ILE A 321 -0.09 2.70 -19.38
CA ILE A 321 0.59 2.10 -18.23
C ILE A 321 -0.13 0.82 -17.82
N TYR A 322 -1.46 0.84 -17.71
CA TYR A 322 -2.24 -0.36 -17.38
C TYR A 322 -2.12 -1.46 -18.46
N GLU A 323 -2.04 -1.09 -19.73
CA GLU A 323 -1.85 -2.05 -20.82
C GLU A 323 -0.47 -2.69 -20.82
N ASN A 324 0.58 -1.90 -20.55
CA ASN A 324 1.97 -2.35 -20.67
C ASN A 324 2.52 -2.98 -19.38
N TYR A 325 1.93 -2.68 -18.22
CA TYR A 325 2.36 -3.18 -16.92
C TYR A 325 1.18 -3.85 -16.21
N PRO A 326 0.85 -5.11 -16.54
CA PRO A 326 -0.31 -5.81 -15.95
C PRO A 326 -0.20 -6.02 -14.43
N ASP A 327 1.00 -5.93 -13.86
CA ASP A 327 1.26 -6.03 -12.42
C ASP A 327 1.00 -4.70 -11.66
N VAL A 328 0.65 -3.62 -12.37
CA VAL A 328 0.18 -2.37 -11.76
C VAL A 328 -1.25 -2.54 -11.27
N VAL A 329 -1.47 -2.25 -9.98
CA VAL A 329 -2.83 -2.11 -9.45
C VAL A 329 -3.42 -0.80 -9.97
N LYS A 330 -4.62 -0.89 -10.53
CA LYS A 330 -5.38 0.30 -10.92
C LYS A 330 -5.87 1.02 -9.66
N GLY A 331 -5.38 2.23 -9.43
CA GLY A 331 -5.91 3.12 -8.40
C GLY A 331 -7.29 3.69 -8.76
N PRO A 332 -7.86 4.54 -7.90
CA PRO A 332 -9.12 5.22 -8.17
C PRO A 332 -9.17 5.96 -9.50
N ASP A 333 -10.36 5.99 -10.10
CA ASP A 333 -10.66 6.85 -11.23
C ASP A 333 -11.07 8.24 -10.74
N PHE A 334 -10.08 9.06 -10.37
CA PHE A 334 -10.33 10.44 -9.96
C PHE A 334 -10.79 11.35 -11.11
N GLU A 335 -10.55 10.97 -12.36
CA GLU A 335 -11.09 11.70 -13.50
C GLU A 335 -12.62 11.61 -13.49
N ALA A 336 -13.15 10.39 -13.48
CA ALA A 336 -14.59 10.16 -13.46
C ALA A 336 -15.23 10.76 -12.21
N TYR A 337 -14.64 10.51 -11.04
CA TYR A 337 -15.18 10.97 -9.76
C TYR A 337 -15.34 12.50 -9.71
N PHE A 338 -14.29 13.27 -9.96
CA PHE A 338 -14.37 14.73 -9.90
C PHE A 338 -15.12 15.34 -11.09
N ARG A 339 -15.24 14.62 -12.22
CA ARG A 339 -16.07 15.07 -13.35
C ARG A 339 -17.56 14.95 -13.05
N GLU A 340 -17.96 13.91 -12.32
CA GLU A 340 -19.33 13.74 -11.81
C GLU A 340 -19.61 14.67 -10.63
N HIS A 341 -18.58 15.03 -9.87
CA HIS A 341 -18.65 15.86 -8.66
C HIS A 341 -17.77 17.12 -8.71
N PRO A 342 -17.93 18.02 -9.69
CA PRO A 342 -17.09 19.22 -9.81
C PRO A 342 -17.26 20.18 -8.61
N GLU A 343 -18.36 20.09 -7.87
CA GLU A 343 -18.59 20.84 -6.63
C GLU A 343 -17.64 20.44 -5.49
N LEU A 344 -16.99 19.28 -5.58
CA LEU A 344 -16.00 18.84 -4.60
C LEU A 344 -14.61 19.45 -4.83
N LEU A 345 -14.41 20.21 -5.91
CA LEU A 345 -13.20 20.98 -6.16
C LEU A 345 -13.23 22.31 -5.39
N SER A 346 -12.04 22.80 -5.05
CA SER A 346 -11.85 24.12 -4.45
C SER A 346 -12.05 25.23 -5.50
N ALA A 347 -11.97 26.49 -5.06
CA ALA A 347 -12.16 27.65 -5.94
C ALA A 347 -11.13 27.74 -7.09
N ASP A 348 -9.98 27.07 -6.98
CA ASP A 348 -8.99 27.02 -8.05
C ASP A 348 -9.31 26.00 -9.16
N GLY A 349 -10.34 25.17 -8.97
CA GLY A 349 -10.76 24.18 -9.95
C GLY A 349 -9.77 23.04 -10.18
N VAL A 350 -8.76 22.87 -9.32
CA VAL A 350 -7.75 21.80 -9.41
C VAL A 350 -7.67 21.00 -8.12
N HIS A 351 -7.49 21.67 -6.98
CA HIS A 351 -7.37 20.99 -5.70
C HIS A 351 -8.75 20.61 -5.18
N PRO A 352 -8.94 19.41 -4.60
CA PRO A 352 -10.15 19.09 -3.87
C PRO A 352 -10.42 20.09 -2.72
N SER A 353 -11.69 20.35 -2.45
CA SER A 353 -12.15 20.98 -1.21
C SER A 353 -11.94 20.04 -0.01
N GLU A 354 -12.23 20.48 1.21
CA GLU A 354 -12.21 19.60 2.39
C GLU A 354 -13.08 18.34 2.20
N GLN A 355 -14.31 18.50 1.71
CA GLN A 355 -15.20 17.38 1.39
C GLN A 355 -14.69 16.55 0.22
N GLY A 356 -14.02 17.20 -0.75
CA GLY A 356 -13.38 16.50 -1.87
C GLY A 356 -12.23 15.60 -1.43
N TYR A 357 -11.37 16.07 -0.52
CA TYR A 357 -10.29 15.25 0.05
C TYR A 357 -10.83 14.11 0.92
N ASP A 358 -11.90 14.35 1.67
CA ASP A 358 -12.61 13.29 2.40
C ASP A 358 -13.10 12.18 1.45
N GLY A 359 -13.85 12.56 0.42
CA GLY A 359 -14.33 11.63 -0.62
C GLY A 359 -13.20 10.94 -1.39
N MET A 360 -12.09 11.64 -1.64
CA MET A 360 -10.89 11.08 -2.29
C MET A 360 -10.31 9.93 -1.46
N ARG A 361 -10.25 10.08 -0.13
CA ARG A 361 -9.76 9.04 0.77
C ARG A 361 -10.72 7.87 0.92
N GLN A 362 -12.02 8.13 0.96
CA GLN A 362 -13.04 7.08 0.91
C GLN A 362 -12.92 6.25 -0.38
N LEU A 363 -12.78 6.92 -1.52
CA LEU A 363 -12.65 6.25 -2.81
C LEU A 363 -11.33 5.45 -2.91
N TRP A 364 -10.22 6.00 -2.41
CA TRP A 364 -8.97 5.25 -2.25
C TRP A 364 -9.16 3.98 -1.44
N ALA A 365 -9.73 4.09 -0.25
CA ALA A 365 -9.95 2.97 0.65
C ALA A 365 -10.84 1.90 0.02
N GLN A 366 -11.97 2.29 -0.57
CA GLN A 366 -12.88 1.35 -1.22
C GLN A 366 -12.22 0.66 -2.43
N THR A 367 -11.55 1.42 -3.30
CA THR A 367 -10.90 0.88 -4.50
C THR A 367 -9.80 -0.11 -4.12
N MET A 368 -8.96 0.23 -3.14
CA MET A 368 -7.90 -0.68 -2.70
C MET A 368 -8.45 -1.85 -1.91
N TYR A 369 -9.48 -1.66 -1.09
CA TYR A 369 -10.18 -2.77 -0.44
C TYR A 369 -10.64 -3.80 -1.46
N ASP A 370 -11.36 -3.38 -2.50
CA ASP A 370 -11.83 -4.30 -3.55
C ASP A 370 -10.69 -4.91 -4.38
N ALA A 371 -9.62 -4.15 -4.66
CA ALA A 371 -8.53 -4.59 -5.54
C ALA A 371 -7.46 -5.45 -4.84
N VAL A 372 -7.21 -5.22 -3.54
CA VAL A 372 -6.06 -5.85 -2.85
C VAL A 372 -6.39 -6.59 -1.56
N TYR A 373 -7.46 -6.20 -0.84
CA TYR A 373 -7.80 -6.83 0.44
C TYR A 373 -8.84 -7.93 0.23
N LYS A 374 -9.94 -7.57 -0.45
CA LYS A 374 -11.00 -8.49 -0.87
C LYS A 374 -10.51 -9.53 -1.86
N THR A 375 -9.39 -9.30 -2.55
CA THR A 375 -8.80 -10.32 -3.42
C THR A 375 -8.22 -11.52 -2.67
N GLY A 376 -8.22 -11.52 -1.33
CA GLY A 376 -8.17 -12.73 -0.51
C GLY A 376 -9.35 -13.69 -0.73
N ASP A 377 -10.45 -13.23 -1.32
CA ASP A 377 -11.58 -14.03 -1.82
C ASP A 377 -11.48 -14.36 -3.33
N THR A 378 -10.39 -13.96 -4.01
CA THR A 378 -10.19 -14.34 -5.42
C THR A 378 -9.96 -15.84 -5.47
N PRO A 379 -10.71 -16.60 -6.29
CA PRO A 379 -10.47 -18.02 -6.49
C PRO A 379 -8.99 -18.29 -6.75
N VAL A 380 -8.30 -18.91 -5.79
CA VAL A 380 -6.97 -19.46 -6.05
C VAL A 380 -7.17 -20.50 -7.15
N ALA A 381 -6.49 -20.33 -8.29
CA ALA A 381 -6.62 -21.28 -9.40
C ALA A 381 -6.27 -22.68 -8.88
N GLY A 382 -7.21 -23.62 -8.99
CA GLY A 382 -7.04 -24.95 -8.42
C GLY A 382 -7.38 -25.12 -6.93
N ASP A 383 -7.90 -24.10 -6.24
CA ASP A 383 -8.51 -24.23 -4.91
C ASP A 383 -10.01 -24.54 -5.05
N LEU A 384 -10.32 -25.84 -5.01
CA LEU A 384 -11.65 -26.37 -5.28
C LEU A 384 -12.48 -26.50 -4.01
N ASN A 385 -11.82 -26.56 -2.85
CA ASN A 385 -12.45 -26.68 -1.54
C ASN A 385 -12.66 -25.33 -0.83
N GLN A 386 -12.09 -24.25 -1.40
CA GLN A 386 -12.12 -22.87 -0.90
C GLN A 386 -11.41 -22.72 0.45
N ASP A 387 -10.31 -23.46 0.66
CA ASP A 387 -9.46 -23.37 1.86
C ASP A 387 -8.35 -22.33 1.75
N GLY A 388 -8.27 -21.63 0.60
CA GLY A 388 -7.30 -20.58 0.33
C GLY A 388 -6.01 -21.08 -0.32
N ALA A 389 -5.89 -22.38 -0.65
CA ALA A 389 -4.70 -22.94 -1.29
C ALA A 389 -5.03 -24.04 -2.32
N CYS A 390 -4.26 -24.08 -3.42
CA CYS A 390 -4.29 -25.22 -4.35
C CYS A 390 -3.37 -26.34 -3.80
N THR A 391 -3.96 -27.43 -3.30
CA THR A 391 -3.22 -28.53 -2.67
C THR A 391 -3.59 -29.91 -3.25
N VAL A 392 -2.98 -30.96 -2.71
CA VAL A 392 -3.36 -32.35 -3.04
C VAL A 392 -4.82 -32.64 -2.67
N ALA A 393 -5.40 -31.93 -1.69
CA ALA A 393 -6.80 -32.08 -1.33
C ALA A 393 -7.73 -31.72 -2.50
N ASP A 394 -7.38 -30.68 -3.26
CA ASP A 394 -8.15 -30.20 -4.42
C ASP A 394 -8.06 -31.17 -5.60
N VAL A 395 -6.88 -31.78 -5.83
CA VAL A 395 -6.72 -32.85 -6.80
C VAL A 395 -7.64 -34.03 -6.47
N VAL A 396 -7.69 -34.42 -5.19
CA VAL A 396 -8.56 -35.51 -4.73
C VAL A 396 -10.04 -35.12 -4.88
N LEU A 397 -10.38 -33.86 -4.61
CA LEU A 397 -11.74 -33.33 -4.73
C LEU A 397 -12.22 -33.34 -6.19
N LEU A 398 -11.41 -32.84 -7.13
CA LEU A 398 -11.70 -32.88 -8.57
C LEU A 398 -11.85 -34.32 -9.08
N GLN A 399 -10.92 -35.20 -8.68
CA GLN A 399 -10.95 -36.61 -9.08
C GLN A 399 -12.24 -37.30 -8.60
N LYS A 400 -12.65 -37.07 -7.34
CA LYS A 400 -13.92 -37.59 -6.81
C LYS A 400 -15.09 -37.07 -7.63
N TRP A 401 -15.14 -35.76 -7.87
CA TRP A 401 -16.23 -35.12 -8.60
C TRP A 401 -16.39 -35.67 -10.03
N LEU A 402 -15.29 -35.86 -10.76
CA LEU A 402 -15.27 -36.47 -12.10
C LEU A 402 -15.79 -37.93 -12.10
N MET A 403 -15.55 -38.68 -11.02
CA MET A 403 -16.11 -40.03 -10.83
C MET A 403 -17.59 -40.04 -10.41
N GLY A 404 -18.21 -38.86 -10.23
CA GLY A 404 -19.60 -38.72 -9.79
C GLY A 404 -19.79 -38.82 -8.29
N ALA A 405 -18.74 -38.58 -7.50
CA ALA A 405 -18.77 -38.56 -6.04
C ALA A 405 -18.30 -37.21 -5.48
N GLY A 406 -18.92 -36.69 -4.43
CA GLY A 406 -18.54 -35.40 -3.84
C GLY A 406 -19.03 -34.18 -4.65
N THR A 407 -18.68 -32.99 -4.15
CA THR A 407 -19.09 -31.67 -4.67
C THR A 407 -17.90 -30.73 -4.69
N LEU A 408 -17.83 -29.84 -5.66
CA LEU A 408 -16.86 -28.75 -5.68
C LEU A 408 -17.45 -27.56 -4.93
N THR A 409 -16.71 -27.01 -3.96
CA THR A 409 -17.12 -25.78 -3.26
C THR A 409 -16.98 -24.59 -4.20
N ASN A 410 -15.83 -24.51 -4.89
CA ASN A 410 -15.53 -23.52 -5.90
C ASN A 410 -15.33 -24.20 -7.26
N TRP A 411 -16.41 -24.35 -8.02
CA TRP A 411 -16.34 -25.04 -9.32
C TRP A 411 -15.60 -24.20 -10.38
N GLN A 412 -15.61 -22.88 -10.25
CA GLN A 412 -14.92 -21.98 -11.18
C GLN A 412 -13.40 -22.15 -11.09
N ALA A 413 -12.85 -22.44 -9.90
CA ALA A 413 -11.44 -22.74 -9.72
C ALA A 413 -11.00 -24.08 -10.35
N ALA A 414 -11.94 -24.95 -10.73
CA ALA A 414 -11.66 -26.20 -11.42
C ALA A 414 -11.57 -26.05 -12.95
N GLU A 415 -11.96 -24.89 -13.50
CA GLU A 415 -11.90 -24.61 -14.94
C GLU A 415 -10.54 -24.00 -15.29
N LEU A 416 -9.57 -24.86 -15.60
CA LEU A 416 -8.17 -24.50 -15.79
C LEU A 416 -7.77 -24.47 -17.26
N THR A 417 -8.55 -25.09 -18.14
CA THR A 417 -8.36 -25.03 -19.60
C THR A 417 -8.98 -23.77 -20.23
N GLY A 418 -10.04 -23.23 -19.61
CA GLY A 418 -10.78 -22.07 -20.10
C GLY A 418 -11.72 -22.39 -21.27
N ASP A 419 -12.03 -23.67 -21.51
CA ASP A 419 -12.92 -24.11 -22.59
C ASP A 419 -14.40 -24.22 -22.14
N GLY A 420 -14.66 -24.01 -20.85
CA GLY A 420 -15.97 -24.06 -20.23
C GLY A 420 -16.42 -25.48 -19.86
N VAL A 421 -15.51 -26.47 -19.89
CA VAL A 421 -15.76 -27.88 -19.61
C VAL A 421 -14.74 -28.43 -18.59
N ILE A 422 -15.20 -28.60 -17.35
CA ILE A 422 -14.41 -29.28 -16.32
C ILE A 422 -14.31 -30.78 -16.61
N ASP A 423 -13.13 -31.25 -17.02
CA ASP A 423 -12.85 -32.66 -17.30
C ASP A 423 -11.45 -33.15 -16.86
N SER A 424 -11.00 -34.27 -17.42
CA SER A 424 -9.69 -34.84 -17.12
C SER A 424 -8.51 -33.94 -17.54
N ALA A 425 -8.71 -33.00 -18.46
CA ALA A 425 -7.72 -32.02 -18.89
C ALA A 425 -7.42 -31.04 -17.75
N ASP A 426 -8.45 -30.50 -17.07
CA ASP A 426 -8.26 -29.64 -15.89
C ASP A 426 -7.58 -30.41 -14.76
N LEU A 427 -7.95 -31.68 -14.54
CA LEU A 427 -7.28 -32.53 -13.55
C LEU A 427 -5.78 -32.72 -13.86
N CYS A 428 -5.41 -32.82 -15.13
CA CYS A 428 -4.00 -32.90 -15.54
C CYS A 428 -3.27 -31.58 -15.25
N ILE A 429 -3.89 -30.43 -15.55
CA ILE A 429 -3.32 -29.11 -15.26
C ILE A 429 -3.15 -28.93 -13.74
N LEU A 430 -4.20 -29.24 -12.96
CA LEU A 430 -4.20 -29.14 -11.51
C LEU A 430 -3.07 -29.97 -10.87
N ARG A 431 -2.85 -31.20 -11.34
CA ARG A 431 -1.73 -32.04 -10.88
C ARG A 431 -0.38 -31.44 -11.24
N ARG A 432 -0.25 -30.84 -12.43
CA ARG A 432 0.99 -30.23 -12.89
C ARG A 432 1.35 -28.99 -12.07
N MET A 433 0.34 -28.22 -11.63
CA MET A 433 0.52 -27.06 -10.75
C MET A 433 1.19 -27.45 -9.43
N LEU A 434 0.94 -28.66 -8.90
CA LEU A 434 1.55 -29.14 -7.66
C LEU A 434 2.95 -29.75 -7.83
N THR A 435 3.34 -30.12 -9.06
CA THR A 435 4.65 -30.75 -9.32
C THR A 435 5.73 -29.79 -9.80
N ASN A 436 5.35 -28.55 -10.11
CA ASN A 436 6.23 -27.48 -10.60
C ASN A 436 6.48 -26.38 -9.55
N GLN A 437 6.18 -26.64 -8.27
CA GLN A 437 6.49 -25.75 -7.14
C GLN A 437 7.92 -25.95 -6.64
#